data_AF-A0A6N7QXX2-F1
#
_entry.id   AF-A0A6N7QXX2-F1
#
_cell.length_a   1.000
_cell.length_b   1.000
_cell.length_c   1.000
_cell.angle_alpha   90.00
_cell.angle_beta   90.00
_cell.angle_gamma   90.00
#
_symmetry.space_group_name_H-M   'P 1'
#
loop_
_entity.id
_entity.type
_entity.pdbx_description
1 polymer ?
#
loop_
_entity_poly.entity_id
_entity_poly.type
_entity_poly.pdbx_seq_one_letter_code
_entity_poly.pdbx_strand_id
1 'polypeptide(L)'
;MTSEPYLDYAATTPLDPRVQAVMNACALSLEGAANPSSAHALGTAAASQVDAAAESIGQLINADPAGLIWTSGATEANNLAILGSALALLSRAPDRRRILVLATDHSAAIEPALAAEKWGFSAVILPVAPSGELLPSVLKDALDEDVALVSLALVNNETGVIQDLKTLAPMVRAVGARLHVDATQAVGRIPVDVSADEIDFLSFSGHKFYGPKGIGGLYACPSLALEPLLHGGGQQAGRRPGTLPVPLIKGMAAAYSFADDQAERDRQNALRARLMEGLSTLGQVVINGQGMLAPHILSLSFPGVHGAALAHALDGLAVSHGSACGSQQGPSHVLRAMGRPNALAHATVRMSIGRFSTNAEVDMAVQRIGDAVATLRGISPIWRELEAGEGIHKVYGMTTPLEVA
;
A
#
# COMPACT_ATOMS: atom_id res chain seq x y z
N MET A 1 -3.37 27.17 3.80
CA MET A 1 -3.28 25.83 4.42
C MET A 1 -4.35 25.80 5.51
N THR A 2 -5.13 24.73 5.58
CA THR A 2 -6.14 24.55 6.63
C THR A 2 -5.46 24.57 8.00
N SER A 3 -6.15 25.06 9.03
CA SER A 3 -5.66 25.05 10.42
C SER A 3 -5.64 23.65 11.05
N GLU A 4 -6.10 22.64 10.32
CA GLU A 4 -6.27 21.27 10.81
C GLU A 4 -5.10 20.37 10.40
N PRO A 5 -4.57 19.56 11.32
CA PRO A 5 -3.54 18.57 11.02
C PRO A 5 -4.00 17.58 9.95
N TYR A 6 -3.17 17.37 8.92
CA TYR A 6 -3.34 16.28 7.96
C TYR A 6 -2.47 15.09 8.35
N LEU A 7 -3.09 13.99 8.79
CA LEU A 7 -2.41 12.75 9.20
C LEU A 7 -2.98 11.53 8.46
N ASP A 8 -3.34 11.72 7.18
CA ASP A 8 -3.88 10.66 6.31
C ASP A 8 -3.06 10.47 5.01
N TYR A 9 -1.73 10.66 5.10
CA TYR A 9 -0.77 10.48 4.00
C TYR A 9 -0.75 9.08 3.38
N ALA A 10 -1.23 8.04 4.08
CA ALA A 10 -1.36 6.68 3.55
C ALA A 10 -2.58 6.54 2.61
N ALA A 11 -3.60 7.38 2.74
CA ALA A 11 -4.70 7.46 1.76
C ALA A 11 -4.25 8.19 0.50
N THR A 12 -3.69 9.40 0.65
CA THR A 12 -3.03 10.14 -0.42
C THR A 12 -2.11 11.20 0.16
N THR A 13 -1.06 11.55 -0.56
CA THR A 13 -0.23 12.70 -0.20
C THR A 13 -0.69 13.96 -0.97
N PRO A 14 -0.44 15.17 -0.44
CA PRO A 14 -0.47 16.39 -1.25
C PRO A 14 0.61 16.32 -2.34
N LEU A 15 0.37 17.00 -3.46
CA LEU A 15 1.35 17.16 -4.53
C LEU A 15 2.49 18.05 -4.03
N ASP A 16 3.75 17.61 -4.16
CA ASP A 16 4.90 18.46 -3.82
C ASP A 16 4.92 19.70 -4.73
N PRO A 17 5.05 20.93 -4.20
CA PRO A 17 5.09 22.14 -5.03
C PRO A 17 6.19 22.10 -6.11
N ARG A 18 7.31 21.43 -5.85
CA ARG A 18 8.39 21.23 -6.84
C ARG A 18 7.95 20.32 -7.97
N VAL A 19 7.20 19.27 -7.66
CA VAL A 19 6.61 18.36 -8.65
C VAL A 19 5.54 19.08 -9.46
N GLN A 20 4.68 19.88 -8.82
CA GLN A 20 3.69 20.70 -9.51
C GLN A 20 4.35 21.63 -10.54
N ALA A 21 5.47 22.29 -10.19
CA ALA A 21 6.20 23.14 -11.12
C ALA A 21 6.72 22.36 -12.34
N VAL A 22 7.29 21.17 -12.13
CA VAL A 22 7.74 20.27 -13.22
C VAL A 22 6.59 19.87 -14.14
N MET A 23 5.45 19.49 -13.56
CA MET A 23 4.26 19.11 -14.31
C MET A 23 3.71 20.27 -15.13
N ASN A 24 3.59 21.46 -14.55
CA ASN A 24 3.10 22.65 -15.23
C ASN A 24 4.02 23.04 -16.39
N ALA A 25 5.34 23.05 -16.16
CA ALA A 25 6.32 23.34 -17.21
C ALA A 25 6.22 22.35 -18.37
N CYS A 26 6.01 21.06 -18.08
CA CYS A 26 5.81 20.03 -19.10
C CYS A 26 4.48 20.21 -19.84
N ALA A 27 3.36 20.33 -19.12
CA ALA A 27 2.02 20.41 -19.71
C ALA A 27 1.83 21.67 -20.58
N LEU A 28 2.53 22.76 -20.28
CA LEU A 28 2.47 24.01 -21.05
C LEU A 28 3.46 24.03 -22.24
N SER A 29 4.34 23.05 -22.36
CA SER A 29 5.27 22.93 -23.50
C SER A 29 4.66 22.12 -24.63
N LEU A 30 5.06 22.39 -25.88
CA LEU A 30 4.61 21.63 -27.04
C LEU A 30 5.11 20.17 -27.00
N GLU A 31 6.30 19.92 -26.46
CA GLU A 31 6.85 18.58 -26.28
C GLU A 31 6.06 17.78 -25.24
N GLY A 32 5.62 18.41 -24.13
CA GLY A 32 4.80 17.71 -23.13
C GLY A 32 3.34 17.51 -23.54
N ALA A 33 2.83 18.33 -24.46
CA ALA A 33 1.50 18.18 -25.06
C ALA A 33 1.47 17.18 -26.24
N ALA A 34 2.61 16.90 -26.86
CA ALA A 34 2.70 16.00 -27.99
C ALA A 34 2.45 14.54 -27.59
N ASN A 35 1.86 13.77 -28.51
CA ASN A 35 1.70 12.33 -28.33
C ASN A 35 3.06 11.62 -28.53
N PRO A 36 3.58 10.86 -27.54
CA PRO A 36 4.85 10.16 -27.67
C PRO A 36 4.83 9.02 -28.70
N SER A 37 3.66 8.63 -29.21
CA SER A 37 3.54 7.70 -30.34
C SER A 37 3.66 8.37 -31.72
N SER A 38 3.81 9.69 -31.80
CA SER A 38 3.94 10.41 -33.06
C SER A 38 5.37 10.37 -33.61
N ALA A 39 5.52 10.18 -34.91
CA ALA A 39 6.82 10.08 -35.59
C ALA A 39 7.54 11.43 -35.82
N HIS A 40 6.89 12.57 -35.58
CA HIS A 40 7.49 13.90 -35.75
C HIS A 40 8.37 14.27 -34.54
N ALA A 41 9.26 15.27 -34.70
CA ALA A 41 10.24 15.66 -33.68
C ALA A 41 9.64 15.91 -32.28
N LEU A 42 8.46 16.56 -32.18
CA LEU A 42 7.79 16.77 -30.88
C LEU A 42 7.34 15.46 -30.21
N GLY A 43 6.96 14.44 -30.99
CA GLY A 43 6.56 13.13 -30.48
C GLY A 43 7.78 12.33 -30.02
N THR A 44 8.89 12.40 -30.75
CA THR A 44 10.19 11.88 -30.30
C THR A 44 10.64 12.54 -29.00
N ALA A 45 10.53 13.87 -28.88
CA ALA A 45 10.87 14.59 -27.65
C ALA A 45 9.95 14.21 -26.47
N ALA A 46 8.65 13.99 -26.73
CA ALA A 46 7.71 13.46 -25.74
C ALA A 46 8.10 12.05 -25.28
N ALA A 47 8.46 11.16 -26.21
CA ALA A 47 8.91 9.80 -25.90
C ALA A 47 10.19 9.81 -25.05
N SER A 48 11.17 10.65 -25.38
CA SER A 48 12.39 10.77 -24.57
C SER A 48 12.12 11.22 -23.13
N GLN A 49 11.07 12.01 -22.88
CA GLN A 49 10.67 12.37 -21.51
C GLN A 49 10.07 11.18 -20.74
N VAL A 50 9.38 10.28 -21.44
CA VAL A 50 8.86 9.03 -20.87
C VAL A 50 10.02 8.08 -20.57
N ASP A 51 10.97 7.93 -21.49
CA ASP A 51 12.13 7.06 -21.33
C ASP A 51 13.02 7.53 -20.16
N ALA A 52 13.28 8.84 -20.06
CA ALA A 52 14.03 9.42 -18.94
C ALA A 52 13.33 9.20 -17.58
N ALA A 53 11.99 9.21 -17.57
CA ALA A 53 11.21 8.89 -16.37
C ALA A 53 11.36 7.41 -15.99
N ALA A 54 11.36 6.50 -16.98
CA ALA A 54 11.56 5.07 -16.75
C ALA A 54 12.98 4.79 -16.25
N GLU A 55 14.00 5.42 -16.83
CA GLU A 55 15.40 5.32 -16.37
C GLU A 55 15.56 5.80 -14.93
N SER A 56 15.01 6.97 -14.58
CA SER A 56 15.12 7.52 -13.23
C SER A 56 14.43 6.65 -12.18
N ILE A 57 13.24 6.12 -12.47
CA ILE A 57 12.54 5.23 -11.54
C ILE A 57 13.22 3.86 -11.49
N GLY A 58 13.67 3.31 -12.63
CA GLY A 58 14.43 2.06 -12.68
C GLY A 58 15.69 2.12 -11.83
N GLN A 59 16.43 3.23 -11.87
CA GLN A 59 17.58 3.45 -10.98
C GLN A 59 17.19 3.48 -9.49
N LEU A 60 16.08 4.14 -9.14
CA LEU A 60 15.61 4.22 -7.75
C LEU A 60 15.30 2.83 -7.14
N ILE A 61 14.68 1.95 -7.93
CA ILE A 61 14.26 0.61 -7.48
C ILE A 61 15.24 -0.50 -7.88
N ASN A 62 16.41 -0.14 -8.43
CA ASN A 62 17.41 -1.06 -8.98
C ASN A 62 16.82 -2.10 -9.96
N ALA A 63 16.09 -1.62 -10.97
CA ALA A 63 15.43 -2.44 -11.98
C ALA A 63 15.79 -2.01 -13.41
N ASP A 64 15.66 -2.94 -14.35
CA ASP A 64 15.78 -2.65 -15.78
C ASP A 64 14.62 -1.73 -16.23
N PRO A 65 14.90 -0.50 -16.73
CA PRO A 65 13.86 0.42 -17.17
C PRO A 65 13.01 -0.12 -18.34
N ALA A 66 13.49 -1.09 -19.12
CA ALA A 66 12.67 -1.75 -20.15
C ALA A 66 11.48 -2.53 -19.56
N GLY A 67 11.54 -2.87 -18.27
CA GLY A 67 10.47 -3.51 -17.52
C GLY A 67 9.36 -2.55 -17.07
N LEU A 68 9.58 -1.23 -17.14
CA LEU A 68 8.63 -0.24 -16.63
C LEU A 68 7.42 -0.10 -17.57
N ILE A 69 6.24 -0.20 -16.97
CA ILE A 69 4.93 -0.04 -17.62
C ILE A 69 4.14 1.00 -16.84
N TRP A 70 3.74 2.08 -17.50
CA TRP A 70 2.89 3.13 -16.95
C TRP A 70 1.43 2.69 -16.92
N THR A 71 0.81 2.88 -15.77
CA THR A 71 -0.61 2.57 -15.52
C THR A 71 -1.31 3.82 -14.97
N SER A 72 -2.63 3.78 -14.81
CA SER A 72 -3.39 4.87 -14.16
C SER A 72 -3.20 4.92 -12.63
N GLY A 73 -2.52 3.93 -12.05
CA GLY A 73 -2.30 3.84 -10.60
C GLY A 73 -1.94 2.42 -10.18
N ALA A 74 -1.62 2.26 -8.89
CA ALA A 74 -1.27 0.95 -8.32
C ALA A 74 -2.39 -0.09 -8.44
N THR A 75 -3.67 0.32 -8.41
CA THR A 75 -4.78 -0.61 -8.60
C THR A 75 -4.72 -1.30 -9.96
N GLU A 76 -4.47 -0.53 -11.03
CA GLU A 76 -4.29 -1.09 -12.37
C GLU A 76 -2.99 -1.90 -12.46
N ALA A 77 -1.91 -1.45 -11.82
CA ALA A 77 -0.64 -2.17 -11.78
C ALA A 77 -0.77 -3.55 -11.12
N ASN A 78 -1.40 -3.65 -9.94
CA ASN A 78 -1.66 -4.91 -9.26
C ASN A 78 -2.53 -5.85 -10.10
N ASN A 79 -3.58 -5.31 -10.73
CA ASN A 79 -4.45 -6.10 -11.61
C ASN A 79 -3.65 -6.66 -12.79
N LEU A 80 -2.88 -5.80 -13.47
CA LEU A 80 -2.06 -6.20 -14.61
C LEU A 80 -1.01 -7.23 -14.18
N ALA A 81 -0.32 -7.04 -13.06
CA ALA A 81 0.66 -7.98 -12.53
C ALA A 81 0.02 -9.34 -12.22
N ILE A 82 -1.12 -9.37 -11.55
CA ILE A 82 -1.75 -10.62 -11.09
C ILE A 82 -2.45 -11.33 -12.24
N LEU A 83 -3.42 -10.68 -12.87
CA LEU A 83 -4.22 -11.28 -13.95
C LEU A 83 -3.40 -11.45 -15.22
N GLY A 84 -2.62 -10.44 -15.62
CA GLY A 84 -1.80 -10.52 -16.84
C GLY A 84 -0.73 -11.61 -16.75
N SER A 85 -0.13 -11.80 -15.57
CA SER A 85 0.83 -12.88 -15.32
C SER A 85 0.15 -14.24 -15.35
N ALA A 86 -1.00 -14.38 -14.67
CA ALA A 86 -1.78 -15.61 -14.64
C ALA A 86 -2.22 -16.04 -16.05
N LEU A 87 -2.81 -15.12 -16.83
CA LEU A 87 -3.24 -15.39 -18.21
C LEU A 87 -2.06 -15.81 -19.10
N ALA A 88 -0.89 -15.18 -18.94
CA ALA A 88 0.32 -15.57 -19.67
C ALA A 88 0.79 -17.00 -19.33
N LEU A 89 0.53 -17.48 -18.11
CA LEU A 89 0.89 -18.83 -17.67
C LEU A 89 -0.05 -19.91 -18.22
N LEU A 90 -1.28 -19.57 -18.61
CA LEU A 90 -2.24 -20.55 -19.14
C LEU A 90 -1.68 -21.37 -20.31
N SER A 91 -0.91 -20.73 -21.19
CA SER A 91 -0.29 -21.36 -22.37
C SER A 91 1.13 -21.88 -22.12
N ARG A 92 1.82 -21.41 -21.07
CA ARG A 92 3.25 -21.65 -20.84
C ARG A 92 3.55 -22.65 -19.73
N ALA A 93 2.71 -22.68 -18.70
CA ALA A 93 2.81 -23.58 -17.56
C ALA A 93 1.38 -23.91 -17.09
N PRO A 94 0.66 -24.77 -17.83
CA PRO A 94 -0.75 -25.03 -17.58
C PRO A 94 -1.04 -25.69 -16.23
N ASP A 95 -0.04 -26.28 -15.59
CA ASP A 95 -0.19 -26.93 -14.28
C ASP A 95 -0.05 -25.93 -13.12
N ARG A 96 0.47 -24.72 -13.38
CA ARG A 96 0.57 -23.65 -12.37
C ARG A 96 -0.74 -22.87 -12.30
N ARG A 97 -1.51 -23.09 -11.23
CA ARG A 97 -2.89 -22.60 -11.10
C ARG A 97 -3.22 -21.96 -9.75
N ARG A 98 -2.33 -21.95 -8.76
CA ARG A 98 -2.60 -21.25 -7.50
C ARG A 98 -1.97 -19.86 -7.44
N ILE A 99 -2.74 -18.88 -6.98
CA ILE A 99 -2.30 -17.50 -6.73
C ILE A 99 -2.41 -17.24 -5.24
N LEU A 100 -1.28 -17.01 -4.59
CA LEU A 100 -1.21 -16.76 -3.16
C LEU A 100 -1.19 -15.25 -2.90
N VAL A 101 -2.05 -14.78 -2.00
CA VAL A 101 -2.12 -13.38 -1.52
C VAL A 101 -2.22 -13.38 0.00
N LEU A 102 -1.89 -12.27 0.68
CA LEU A 102 -2.10 -12.20 2.12
C LEU A 102 -3.51 -11.73 2.45
N ALA A 103 -4.05 -12.23 3.56
CA ALA A 103 -5.31 -11.75 4.14
C ALA A 103 -5.29 -10.24 4.49
N THR A 104 -4.09 -9.66 4.61
CA THR A 104 -3.88 -8.23 4.91
C THR A 104 -3.57 -7.38 3.68
N ASP A 105 -3.49 -7.96 2.49
CA ASP A 105 -3.22 -7.20 1.28
C ASP A 105 -4.37 -6.25 0.93
N HIS A 106 -4.05 -5.22 0.14
CA HIS A 106 -5.06 -4.31 -0.38
C HIS A 106 -6.03 -5.08 -1.31
N SER A 107 -7.30 -4.65 -1.37
CA SER A 107 -8.31 -5.27 -2.24
C SER A 107 -7.89 -5.30 -3.71
N ALA A 108 -7.08 -4.34 -4.14
CA ALA A 108 -6.48 -4.33 -5.48
C ALA A 108 -5.54 -5.50 -5.79
N ALA A 109 -5.14 -6.31 -4.80
CA ALA A 109 -4.41 -7.57 -4.98
C ALA A 109 -5.30 -8.79 -4.71
N ILE A 110 -6.11 -8.76 -3.63
CA ILE A 110 -7.01 -9.87 -3.27
C ILE A 110 -8.08 -10.10 -4.35
N GLU A 111 -8.77 -9.04 -4.78
CA GLU A 111 -9.87 -9.15 -5.75
C GLU A 111 -9.43 -9.67 -7.13
N PRO A 112 -8.31 -9.23 -7.75
CA PRO A 112 -7.85 -9.86 -8.98
C PRO A 112 -7.40 -11.31 -8.79
N ALA A 113 -6.84 -11.69 -7.64
CA ALA A 113 -6.51 -13.10 -7.36
C ALA A 113 -7.79 -13.95 -7.34
N LEU A 114 -8.85 -13.49 -6.67
CA LEU A 114 -10.17 -14.14 -6.69
C LEU A 114 -10.81 -14.14 -8.08
N ALA A 115 -10.71 -13.02 -8.82
CA ALA A 115 -11.24 -12.94 -10.17
C ALA A 115 -10.56 -13.93 -11.13
N ALA A 116 -9.29 -14.30 -10.87
CA ALA A 116 -8.54 -15.26 -11.66
C ALA A 116 -9.20 -16.64 -11.73
N GLU A 117 -10.07 -16.99 -10.77
CA GLU A 117 -10.81 -18.26 -10.73
C GLU A 117 -11.68 -18.50 -11.96
N LYS A 118 -12.16 -17.41 -12.59
CA LYS A 118 -12.93 -17.48 -13.85
C LYS A 118 -12.12 -18.09 -15.01
N TRP A 119 -10.80 -18.11 -14.90
CA TRP A 119 -9.87 -18.71 -15.86
C TRP A 119 -9.23 -20.01 -15.33
N GLY A 120 -9.79 -20.61 -14.27
CA GLY A 120 -9.36 -21.90 -13.73
C GLY A 120 -8.17 -21.82 -12.78
N PHE A 121 -7.83 -20.63 -12.27
CA PHE A 121 -6.92 -20.49 -11.13
C PHE A 121 -7.66 -20.74 -9.81
N SER A 122 -6.92 -20.87 -8.71
CA SER A 122 -7.44 -20.86 -7.34
C SER A 122 -6.71 -19.78 -6.55
N ALA A 123 -7.45 -18.88 -5.92
CA ALA A 123 -6.86 -17.95 -4.97
C ALA A 123 -6.62 -18.65 -3.63
N VAL A 124 -5.47 -18.40 -3.02
CA VAL A 124 -5.14 -18.86 -1.66
C VAL A 124 -4.82 -17.63 -0.82
N ILE A 125 -5.69 -17.33 0.14
CA ILE A 125 -5.52 -16.22 1.06
C ILE A 125 -4.75 -16.71 2.28
N LEU A 126 -3.49 -16.29 2.41
CA LEU A 126 -2.60 -16.69 3.49
C LEU A 126 -2.90 -15.89 4.76
N PRO A 127 -3.05 -16.56 5.92
CA PRO A 127 -3.17 -15.87 7.19
C PRO A 127 -1.84 -15.19 7.56
N VAL A 128 -1.93 -14.18 8.42
CA VAL A 128 -0.78 -13.53 9.04
C VAL A 128 -0.77 -13.78 10.54
N ALA A 129 0.39 -13.60 11.17
CA ALA A 129 0.46 -13.55 12.62
C ALA A 129 -0.30 -12.33 13.16
N PRO A 130 -0.67 -12.29 14.46
CA PRO A 130 -1.21 -11.10 15.10
C PRO A 130 -0.29 -9.86 15.02
N SER A 131 1.01 -10.05 14.72
CA SER A 131 1.96 -8.96 14.41
C SER A 131 1.68 -8.30 13.06
N GLY A 132 0.99 -8.98 12.14
CA GLY A 132 0.77 -8.60 10.73
C GLY A 132 1.77 -9.21 9.75
N GLU A 133 2.79 -9.91 10.25
CA GLU A 133 3.83 -10.54 9.44
C GLU A 133 3.38 -11.89 8.88
N LEU A 134 3.77 -12.18 7.64
CA LEU A 134 3.68 -13.53 7.08
C LEU A 134 4.80 -14.39 7.65
N LEU A 135 4.44 -15.41 8.42
CA LEU A 135 5.42 -16.33 8.97
C LEU A 135 6.01 -17.20 7.86
N PRO A 136 7.35 -17.41 7.81
CA PRO A 136 7.98 -18.28 6.81
C PRO A 136 7.39 -19.70 6.79
N SER A 137 7.00 -20.25 7.94
CA SER A 137 6.34 -21.56 8.01
C SER A 137 5.00 -21.59 7.26
N VAL A 138 4.19 -20.54 7.39
CA VAL A 138 2.89 -20.44 6.69
C VAL A 138 3.11 -20.37 5.18
N LEU A 139 4.09 -19.59 4.72
CA LEU A 139 4.43 -19.54 3.30
C LEU A 139 4.94 -20.90 2.82
N LYS A 140 5.87 -21.53 3.56
CA LYS A 140 6.43 -22.84 3.21
C LYS A 140 5.35 -23.91 3.00
N ASP A 141 4.38 -23.98 3.90
CA ASP A 141 3.32 -24.99 3.86
C ASP A 141 2.34 -24.76 2.69
N ALA A 142 2.26 -23.53 2.17
CA ALA A 142 1.42 -23.18 1.04
C ALA A 142 2.13 -23.27 -0.32
N LEU A 143 3.45 -23.40 -0.34
CA LEU A 143 4.25 -23.43 -1.56
C LEU A 143 4.44 -24.86 -2.09
N ASP A 144 4.15 -25.06 -3.38
CA ASP A 144 4.57 -26.22 -4.16
C ASP A 144 4.71 -25.84 -5.66
N GLU A 145 4.85 -26.85 -6.52
CA GLU A 145 5.10 -26.67 -7.96
C GLU A 145 3.90 -26.12 -8.75
N ASP A 146 2.68 -26.18 -8.22
CA ASP A 146 1.46 -25.68 -8.89
C ASP A 146 1.23 -24.17 -8.65
N VAL A 147 2.07 -23.55 -7.81
CA VAL A 147 1.95 -22.13 -7.49
C VAL A 147 2.41 -21.31 -8.68
N ALA A 148 1.50 -20.49 -9.20
CA ALA A 148 1.73 -19.59 -10.33
C ALA A 148 2.39 -18.29 -9.89
N LEU A 149 1.86 -17.69 -8.83
CA LEU A 149 2.23 -16.36 -8.36
C LEU A 149 2.03 -16.26 -6.85
N VAL A 150 3.01 -15.69 -6.16
CA VAL A 150 2.86 -15.15 -4.81
C VAL A 150 2.83 -13.62 -4.93
N SER A 151 1.77 -13.00 -4.45
CA SER A 151 1.61 -11.56 -4.39
C SER A 151 1.59 -11.12 -2.94
N LEU A 152 2.36 -10.08 -2.59
CA LEU A 152 2.35 -9.51 -1.25
C LEU A 152 2.56 -8.00 -1.26
N ALA A 153 1.93 -7.28 -0.34
CA ALA A 153 2.28 -5.88 -0.07
C ALA A 153 3.58 -5.80 0.76
N LEU A 154 4.58 -5.06 0.29
CA LEU A 154 5.82 -4.86 1.04
C LEU A 154 5.58 -4.07 2.33
N VAL A 155 4.76 -3.01 2.25
CA VAL A 155 4.33 -2.22 3.40
C VAL A 155 2.81 -2.22 3.44
N ASN A 156 2.24 -2.72 4.54
CA ASN A 156 0.79 -2.69 4.72
C ASN A 156 0.28 -1.24 4.87
N ASN A 157 -0.74 -0.88 4.10
CA ASN A 157 -1.30 0.47 4.06
C ASN A 157 -2.11 0.88 5.31
N GLU A 158 -2.45 -0.07 6.18
CA GLU A 158 -3.19 0.20 7.41
C GLU A 158 -2.30 0.19 8.64
N THR A 159 -1.42 -0.79 8.76
CA THR A 159 -0.60 -1.04 9.97
C THR A 159 0.84 -0.56 9.83
N GLY A 160 1.32 -0.41 8.60
CA GLY A 160 2.72 -0.09 8.34
C GLY A 160 3.66 -1.28 8.49
N VAL A 161 3.17 -2.49 8.74
CA VAL A 161 4.01 -3.70 8.82
C VAL A 161 4.75 -3.91 7.51
N ILE A 162 6.05 -4.19 7.61
CA ILE A 162 6.95 -4.48 6.49
C ILE A 162 7.17 -6.00 6.42
N GLN A 163 6.87 -6.62 5.29
CA GLN A 163 7.16 -8.04 5.08
C GLN A 163 8.66 -8.28 4.81
N ASP A 164 9.21 -9.35 5.37
CA ASP A 164 10.63 -9.71 5.22
C ASP A 164 10.91 -10.38 3.87
N LEU A 165 11.02 -9.57 2.81
CA LEU A 165 11.32 -10.08 1.47
C LEU A 165 12.62 -10.87 1.39
N LYS A 166 13.64 -10.51 2.17
CA LYS A 166 14.93 -11.23 2.18
C LYS A 166 14.78 -12.69 2.60
N THR A 167 13.80 -12.96 3.47
CA THR A 167 13.47 -14.32 3.88
C THR A 167 12.45 -14.97 2.95
N LEU A 168 11.43 -14.23 2.52
CA LEU A 168 10.28 -14.80 1.79
C LEU A 168 10.57 -15.03 0.29
N ALA A 169 11.26 -14.11 -0.39
CA ALA A 169 11.50 -14.19 -1.83
C ALA A 169 12.29 -15.44 -2.25
N PRO A 170 13.38 -15.85 -1.56
CA PRO A 170 14.09 -17.09 -1.88
C PRO A 170 13.21 -18.34 -1.81
N MET A 171 12.20 -18.36 -0.93
CA MET A 171 11.27 -19.49 -0.78
C MET A 171 10.34 -19.59 -1.99
N VAL A 172 9.79 -18.46 -2.45
CA VAL A 172 8.95 -18.37 -3.65
C VAL A 172 9.73 -18.84 -4.88
N ARG A 173 10.98 -18.35 -5.02
CA ARG A 173 11.87 -18.74 -6.11
C ARG A 173 12.18 -20.24 -6.13
N ALA A 174 12.37 -20.85 -4.96
CA ALA A 174 12.75 -22.25 -4.85
C ALA A 174 11.73 -23.21 -5.48
N VAL A 175 10.44 -22.83 -5.57
CA VAL A 175 9.39 -23.62 -6.23
C VAL A 175 9.07 -23.13 -7.67
N GLY A 176 9.82 -22.14 -8.16
CA GLY A 176 9.65 -21.55 -9.49
C GLY A 176 8.38 -20.72 -9.66
N ALA A 177 7.73 -20.32 -8.56
CA ALA A 177 6.60 -19.40 -8.59
C ALA A 177 7.08 -17.97 -8.89
N ARG A 178 6.21 -17.17 -9.50
CA ARG A 178 6.50 -15.74 -9.71
C ARG A 178 6.27 -14.94 -8.43
N LEU A 179 7.00 -13.84 -8.25
CA LEU A 179 6.84 -12.91 -7.12
C LEU A 179 6.33 -11.54 -7.58
N HIS A 180 5.12 -11.19 -7.13
CA HIS A 180 4.60 -9.83 -7.23
C HIS A 180 4.69 -9.11 -5.87
N VAL A 181 5.21 -7.89 -5.88
CA VAL A 181 5.30 -7.02 -4.70
C VAL A 181 4.51 -5.75 -4.94
N ASP A 182 3.45 -5.53 -4.16
CA ASP A 182 2.80 -4.22 -4.07
C ASP A 182 3.65 -3.31 -3.16
N ALA A 183 4.43 -2.44 -3.78
CA ALA A 183 5.34 -1.51 -3.12
C ALA A 183 4.75 -0.10 -3.01
N THR A 184 3.43 0.06 -3.17
CA THR A 184 2.74 1.35 -3.22
C THR A 184 2.97 2.24 -1.99
N GLN A 185 3.14 1.65 -0.81
CA GLN A 185 3.45 2.38 0.43
C GLN A 185 4.95 2.40 0.76
N ALA A 186 5.79 1.74 -0.05
CA ALA A 186 7.20 1.50 0.19
C ALA A 186 8.10 2.35 -0.72
N VAL A 187 7.87 2.36 -2.04
CA VAL A 187 8.75 3.05 -3.01
C VAL A 187 8.85 4.53 -2.65
N GLY A 188 10.08 5.04 -2.63
CA GLY A 188 10.39 6.42 -2.26
C GLY A 188 10.41 6.68 -0.75
N ARG A 189 9.81 5.82 0.10
CA ARG A 189 9.82 5.98 1.56
C ARG A 189 10.88 5.12 2.25
N ILE A 190 11.03 3.88 1.78
CA ILE A 190 12.06 2.94 2.24
C ILE A 190 12.84 2.41 1.03
N PRO A 191 14.08 1.91 1.22
CA PRO A 191 14.81 1.24 0.14
C PRO A 191 14.03 0.05 -0.42
N VAL A 192 14.01 -0.08 -1.74
CA VAL A 192 13.39 -1.18 -2.49
C VAL A 192 14.38 -1.57 -3.58
N ASP A 193 14.73 -2.85 -3.66
CA ASP A 193 15.73 -3.33 -4.60
C ASP A 193 15.20 -4.55 -5.36
N VAL A 194 14.69 -4.31 -6.56
CA VAL A 194 14.09 -5.33 -7.43
C VAL A 194 15.09 -6.43 -7.78
N SER A 195 16.35 -6.07 -8.03
CA SER A 195 17.39 -7.01 -8.42
C SER A 195 17.83 -7.87 -7.24
N ALA A 196 18.06 -7.26 -6.07
CA ALA A 196 18.52 -7.99 -4.89
C ALA A 196 17.44 -8.91 -4.30
N ASP A 197 16.18 -8.48 -4.32
CA ASP A 197 15.05 -9.29 -3.84
C ASP A 197 14.42 -10.16 -4.95
N GLU A 198 14.99 -10.14 -6.15
CA GLU A 198 14.56 -10.91 -7.34
C GLU A 198 13.05 -10.81 -7.62
N ILE A 199 12.54 -9.58 -7.60
CA ILE A 199 11.12 -9.29 -7.76
C ILE A 199 10.74 -9.39 -9.25
N ASP A 200 9.78 -10.25 -9.59
CA ASP A 200 9.30 -10.40 -10.97
C ASP A 200 8.38 -9.26 -11.39
N PHE A 201 7.51 -8.82 -10.48
CA PHE A 201 6.56 -7.74 -10.70
C PHE A 201 6.53 -6.79 -9.50
N LEU A 202 6.64 -5.49 -9.73
CA LEU A 202 6.57 -4.48 -8.66
C LEU A 202 5.59 -3.37 -9.00
N SER A 203 4.55 -3.22 -8.20
CA SER A 203 3.52 -2.18 -8.37
C SER A 203 3.80 -0.96 -7.51
N PHE A 204 3.62 0.24 -8.09
CA PHE A 204 3.87 1.51 -7.41
C PHE A 204 2.93 2.63 -7.92
N SER A 205 2.83 3.73 -7.17
CA SER A 205 1.83 4.80 -7.39
C SER A 205 2.42 6.19 -7.26
N GLY A 206 1.94 7.18 -8.02
CA GLY A 206 2.40 8.56 -7.87
C GLY A 206 1.90 9.24 -6.59
N HIS A 207 0.59 9.20 -6.34
CA HIS A 207 -0.05 9.97 -5.27
C HIS A 207 0.15 9.43 -3.84
N LYS A 208 0.87 8.33 -3.70
CA LYS A 208 1.31 7.80 -2.41
C LYS A 208 2.70 8.31 -2.02
N PHE A 209 3.38 9.01 -2.94
CA PHE A 209 4.67 9.63 -2.71
C PHE A 209 4.79 11.01 -3.37
N TYR A 210 3.91 11.94 -2.97
CA TYR A 210 3.90 13.36 -3.34
C TYR A 210 3.84 13.67 -4.85
N GLY A 211 3.55 12.67 -5.68
CA GLY A 211 3.27 12.80 -7.10
C GLY A 211 1.77 12.99 -7.39
N PRO A 212 1.40 13.12 -8.67
CA PRO A 212 0.01 13.31 -9.06
C PRO A 212 -0.83 12.03 -8.91
N LYS A 213 -2.14 12.22 -8.73
CA LYS A 213 -3.15 11.15 -8.84
C LYS A 213 -3.37 10.78 -10.31
N GLY A 214 -3.84 9.57 -10.56
CA GLY A 214 -4.14 9.09 -11.92
C GLY A 214 -2.92 8.61 -12.72
N ILE A 215 -1.80 8.37 -12.03
CA ILE A 215 -0.62 7.71 -12.60
C ILE A 215 -0.02 6.73 -11.59
N GLY A 216 0.41 5.58 -12.10
CA GLY A 216 1.20 4.59 -11.40
C GLY A 216 2.13 3.88 -12.36
N GLY A 217 2.75 2.82 -11.87
CA GLY A 217 3.56 1.96 -12.71
C GLY A 217 3.64 0.55 -12.18
N LEU A 218 3.99 -0.34 -13.10
CA LEU A 218 4.33 -1.73 -12.88
C LEU A 218 5.74 -1.93 -13.45
N TYR A 219 6.68 -2.38 -12.65
CA TYR A 219 7.83 -3.09 -13.19
C TYR A 219 7.40 -4.52 -13.47
N ALA A 220 7.68 -5.00 -14.68
CA ALA A 220 7.56 -6.41 -15.04
C ALA A 220 8.88 -6.87 -15.61
N CYS A 221 9.46 -7.93 -15.03
CA CYS A 221 10.74 -8.48 -15.49
C CYS A 221 10.70 -8.71 -17.01
N PRO A 222 11.62 -8.11 -17.79
CA PRO A 222 11.57 -8.17 -19.27
C PRO A 222 11.59 -9.60 -19.84
N SER A 223 12.11 -10.56 -19.08
CA SER A 223 12.15 -11.98 -19.49
C SER A 223 10.82 -12.72 -19.34
N LEU A 224 9.85 -12.12 -18.63
CA LEU A 224 8.55 -12.73 -18.36
C LEU A 224 7.46 -12.23 -19.31
N ALA A 225 6.63 -13.16 -19.75
CA ALA A 225 5.43 -12.85 -20.50
C ALA A 225 4.34 -12.28 -19.59
N LEU A 226 3.66 -11.25 -20.08
CA LEU A 226 2.58 -10.54 -19.39
C LEU A 226 1.47 -10.23 -20.42
N GLU A 227 0.28 -10.78 -20.20
CA GLU A 227 -0.87 -10.50 -21.07
C GLU A 227 -1.53 -9.16 -20.71
N PRO A 228 -1.94 -8.35 -21.70
CA PRO A 228 -2.62 -7.09 -21.44
C PRO A 228 -4.07 -7.32 -20.98
N LEU A 229 -4.52 -6.49 -20.03
CA LEU A 229 -5.94 -6.45 -19.62
C LEU A 229 -6.76 -5.41 -20.39
N LEU A 230 -6.08 -4.43 -20.98
CA LEU A 230 -6.68 -3.40 -21.81
C LEU A 230 -6.26 -3.63 -23.26
N HIS A 231 -7.18 -3.45 -24.19
CA HIS A 231 -6.93 -3.64 -25.62
C HIS A 231 -7.09 -2.33 -26.40
N GLY A 232 -6.31 -2.20 -27.47
CA GLY A 232 -6.21 -1.02 -28.34
C GLY A 232 -4.76 -0.72 -28.70
N GLY A 233 -4.45 -0.18 -29.87
CA GLY A 233 -3.07 0.22 -30.22
C GLY A 233 -1.94 -0.80 -29.92
N GLY A 234 -0.71 -0.31 -29.77
CA GLY A 234 0.48 -1.12 -29.46
C GLY A 234 1.43 -0.43 -28.47
N GLN A 235 0.94 0.56 -27.72
CA GLN A 235 1.75 1.29 -26.75
C GLN A 235 2.33 0.35 -25.68
N GLN A 236 3.50 0.72 -25.14
CA GLN A 236 4.19 -0.03 -24.09
C GLN A 236 4.44 -1.50 -24.46
N ALA A 237 4.84 -1.72 -25.71
CA ALA A 237 5.04 -3.04 -26.33
C ALA A 237 3.79 -3.94 -26.27
N GLY A 238 2.60 -3.35 -26.37
CA GLY A 238 1.33 -4.05 -26.31
C GLY A 238 0.90 -4.51 -24.91
N ARG A 239 1.72 -4.28 -23.86
CA ARG A 239 1.43 -4.72 -22.49
C ARG A 239 0.37 -3.86 -21.79
N ARG A 240 0.34 -2.56 -22.11
CA ARG A 240 -0.65 -1.61 -21.59
C ARG A 240 -0.90 -0.50 -22.61
N PRO A 241 -1.90 -0.69 -23.49
CA PRO A 241 -2.34 0.31 -24.45
C PRO A 241 -2.81 1.66 -23.92
N GLY A 242 -2.89 2.62 -24.85
CA GLY A 242 -3.44 3.95 -24.61
C GLY A 242 -2.38 5.04 -24.60
N THR A 243 -2.81 6.27 -24.86
CA THR A 243 -1.92 7.43 -24.90
C THR A 243 -1.24 7.64 -23.55
N LEU A 244 0.08 7.83 -23.55
CA LEU A 244 0.86 8.06 -22.34
C LEU A 244 0.70 9.51 -21.87
N PRO A 245 0.28 9.75 -20.61
CA PRO A 245 0.11 11.08 -20.08
C PRO A 245 1.46 11.67 -19.63
N VAL A 246 2.24 12.19 -20.59
CA VAL A 246 3.62 12.66 -20.39
C VAL A 246 3.80 13.57 -19.17
N PRO A 247 2.95 14.58 -18.91
CA PRO A 247 3.09 15.41 -17.70
C PRO A 247 2.90 14.64 -16.39
N LEU A 248 2.01 13.63 -16.36
CA LEU A 248 1.80 12.83 -15.15
C LEU A 248 2.99 11.88 -14.91
N ILE A 249 3.50 11.25 -15.96
CA ILE A 249 4.69 10.37 -15.92
C ILE A 249 5.89 11.17 -15.39
N LYS A 250 6.14 12.34 -15.98
CA LYS A 250 7.24 13.23 -15.56
C LYS A 250 7.06 13.74 -14.14
N GLY A 251 5.83 14.07 -13.74
CA GLY A 251 5.52 14.46 -12.36
C GLY A 251 5.79 13.33 -11.36
N MET A 252 5.41 12.10 -11.70
CA MET A 252 5.67 10.92 -10.89
C MET A 252 7.18 10.66 -10.72
N ALA A 253 7.95 10.69 -11.81
CA ALA A 253 9.41 10.54 -11.74
C ALA A 253 10.08 11.66 -10.92
N ALA A 254 9.64 12.92 -11.11
CA ALA A 254 10.13 14.03 -10.30
C ALA A 254 9.83 13.84 -8.82
N ALA A 255 8.67 13.28 -8.45
CA ALA A 255 8.34 12.99 -7.07
C ALA A 255 9.30 11.95 -6.47
N TYR A 256 9.59 10.89 -7.23
CA TYR A 256 10.54 9.84 -6.85
C TYR A 256 12.00 10.29 -6.79
N SER A 257 12.40 11.32 -7.53
CA SER A 257 13.73 11.94 -7.36
C SER A 257 13.93 12.60 -5.99
N PHE A 258 12.84 12.83 -5.25
CA PHE A 258 12.85 13.29 -3.86
C PHE A 258 12.53 12.13 -2.90
N ALA A 259 13.01 10.93 -3.19
CA ALA A 259 12.93 9.79 -2.27
C ALA A 259 13.46 10.18 -0.88
N ASP A 260 12.82 9.68 0.16
CA ASP A 260 13.17 9.95 1.54
C ASP A 260 14.54 9.32 1.85
N ASP A 261 15.47 10.13 2.34
CA ASP A 261 16.77 9.68 2.81
C ASP A 261 16.70 9.18 4.27
N GLN A 262 17.85 8.84 4.86
CA GLN A 262 17.88 8.38 6.25
C GLN A 262 17.40 9.46 7.22
N ALA A 263 17.76 10.72 6.99
CA ALA A 263 17.38 11.82 7.88
C ALA A 263 15.86 12.06 7.87
N GLU A 264 15.22 11.99 6.70
CA GLU A 264 13.77 12.11 6.59
C GLU A 264 13.04 10.92 7.23
N ARG A 265 13.55 9.69 7.07
CA ARG A 265 13.01 8.52 7.76
C ARG A 265 13.13 8.64 9.28
N ASP A 266 14.26 9.13 9.77
CA ASP A 266 14.49 9.35 11.22
C ASP A 266 13.54 10.42 11.76
N ARG A 267 13.30 11.50 11.00
CA ARG A 267 12.30 12.53 11.34
C ARG A 267 10.88 11.95 11.42
N GLN A 268 10.48 11.15 10.43
CA GLN A 268 9.16 10.50 10.42
C GLN A 268 9.02 9.52 11.61
N ASN A 269 10.06 8.72 11.89
CA ASN A 269 10.10 7.85 13.05
C ASN A 269 9.97 8.62 14.37
N ALA A 270 10.62 9.79 14.50
CA ALA A 270 10.52 10.63 15.69
C ALA A 270 9.09 11.18 15.87
N LEU A 271 8.43 11.62 14.79
CA LEU A 271 7.02 12.03 14.83
C LEU A 271 6.09 10.87 15.19
N ARG A 272 6.34 9.68 14.63
CA ARG A 272 5.59 8.46 14.95
C ARG A 272 5.74 8.08 16.42
N ALA A 273 6.97 8.16 16.95
CA ALA A 273 7.25 7.93 18.36
C ALA A 273 6.56 8.95 19.26
N ARG A 274 6.52 10.22 18.88
CA ARG A 274 5.81 11.28 19.60
C ARG A 274 4.30 11.03 19.66
N LEU A 275 3.66 10.63 18.56
CA LEU A 275 2.25 10.19 18.55
C LEU A 275 2.04 9.02 19.51
N MET A 276 2.91 8.00 19.43
CA MET A 276 2.82 6.81 20.26
C MET A 276 2.93 7.15 21.75
N GLU A 277 3.96 7.89 22.14
CA GLU A 277 4.22 8.27 23.54
C GLU A 277 3.05 9.08 24.11
N GLY A 278 2.58 10.09 23.36
CA GLY A 278 1.45 10.92 23.77
C GLY A 278 0.17 10.13 24.00
N LEU A 279 -0.16 9.23 23.08
CA LEU A 279 -1.40 8.42 23.15
C LEU A 279 -1.29 7.24 24.12
N SER A 280 -0.09 6.74 24.39
CA SER A 280 0.13 5.65 25.35
C SER A 280 -0.25 6.04 26.78
N THR A 281 -0.24 7.34 27.10
CA THR A 281 -0.68 7.87 28.41
C THR A 281 -2.14 7.55 28.74
N LEU A 282 -2.96 7.25 27.72
CA LEU A 282 -4.36 6.88 27.89
C LEU A 282 -4.53 5.49 28.52
N GLY A 283 -3.48 4.65 28.53
CA GLY A 283 -3.54 3.29 29.05
C GLY A 283 -4.32 2.32 28.15
N GLN A 284 -3.89 1.05 28.20
CA GLN A 284 -4.46 -0.07 27.43
C GLN A 284 -4.63 0.22 25.92
N VAL A 285 -3.78 1.06 25.32
CA VAL A 285 -3.78 1.30 23.86
C VAL A 285 -3.14 0.11 23.14
N VAL A 286 -3.74 -0.35 22.06
CA VAL A 286 -3.25 -1.50 21.29
C VAL A 286 -2.60 -1.02 20.00
N ILE A 287 -1.33 -1.37 19.81
CA ILE A 287 -0.61 -1.12 18.55
C ILE A 287 -0.97 -2.23 17.56
N ASN A 288 -1.45 -1.83 16.38
CA ASN A 288 -1.75 -2.75 15.29
C ASN A 288 -0.55 -2.80 14.35
N GLY A 289 0.39 -3.69 14.67
CA GLY A 289 1.63 -3.89 13.93
C GLY A 289 2.80 -4.10 14.89
N GLN A 290 3.65 -5.08 14.61
CA GLN A 290 4.89 -5.33 15.34
C GLN A 290 6.01 -5.71 14.35
N GLY A 291 7.25 -5.80 14.85
CA GLY A 291 8.41 -6.12 14.01
C GLY A 291 8.89 -4.93 13.20
N MET A 292 9.13 -5.15 11.90
CA MET A 292 9.56 -4.08 10.99
C MET A 292 8.37 -3.19 10.62
N LEU A 293 8.46 -1.90 10.94
CA LEU A 293 7.38 -0.94 10.72
C LEU A 293 7.84 0.26 9.88
N ALA A 294 7.03 0.61 8.88
CA ALA A 294 7.25 1.76 8.03
C ALA A 294 7.22 3.07 8.83
N PRO A 295 8.15 4.00 8.56
CA PRO A 295 8.39 5.16 9.41
C PRO A 295 7.18 6.12 9.49
N HIS A 296 6.29 6.05 8.51
CA HIS A 296 5.21 7.01 8.29
C HIS A 296 3.81 6.51 8.65
N ILE A 297 3.63 5.27 9.15
CA ILE A 297 2.29 4.73 9.50
C ILE A 297 2.25 4.31 10.97
N LEU A 298 1.17 4.68 11.65
CA LEU A 298 0.83 4.25 12.99
C LEU A 298 -0.65 3.89 13.06
N SER A 299 -0.95 2.67 13.49
CA SER A 299 -2.33 2.20 13.70
C SER A 299 -2.54 1.81 15.14
N LEU A 300 -3.49 2.47 15.81
CA LEU A 300 -3.78 2.28 17.22
C LEU A 300 -5.26 1.98 17.43
N SER A 301 -5.54 0.94 18.20
CA SER A 301 -6.89 0.65 18.70
C SER A 301 -7.05 1.17 20.13
N PHE A 302 -8.24 1.68 20.44
CA PHE A 302 -8.58 2.21 21.76
C PHE A 302 -9.68 1.35 22.42
N PRO A 303 -9.30 0.32 23.21
CA PRO A 303 -10.24 -0.43 24.03
C PRO A 303 -11.08 0.47 24.94
N GLY A 304 -12.30 0.04 25.24
CA GLY A 304 -13.30 0.82 25.97
C GLY A 304 -14.05 1.84 25.13
N VAL A 305 -13.74 2.01 23.84
CA VAL A 305 -14.37 3.03 22.98
C VAL A 305 -15.25 2.38 21.91
N HIS A 306 -16.41 2.99 21.63
CA HIS A 306 -17.25 2.60 20.51
C HIS A 306 -16.79 3.29 19.21
N GLY A 307 -16.45 2.52 18.18
CA GLY A 307 -15.80 3.04 16.96
C GLY A 307 -16.56 4.15 16.24
N ALA A 308 -17.88 4.02 16.05
CA ALA A 308 -18.67 5.08 15.41
C ALA A 308 -18.69 6.39 16.21
N ALA A 309 -18.63 6.31 17.54
CA ALA A 309 -18.58 7.48 18.40
C ALA A 309 -17.20 8.14 18.35
N LEU A 310 -16.13 7.33 18.26
CA LEU A 310 -14.77 7.83 18.05
C LEU A 310 -14.63 8.54 16.71
N ALA A 311 -15.11 7.94 15.62
CA ALA A 311 -15.09 8.57 14.30
C ALA A 311 -15.85 9.90 14.30
N HIS A 312 -17.02 9.97 14.94
CA HIS A 312 -17.77 11.22 15.07
C HIS A 312 -17.02 12.27 15.91
N ALA A 313 -16.41 11.87 17.03
CA ALA A 313 -15.63 12.79 17.87
C ALA A 313 -14.36 13.33 17.17
N LEU A 314 -13.85 12.60 16.18
CA LEU A 314 -12.65 12.93 15.42
C LEU A 314 -12.93 13.51 14.03
N ASP A 315 -14.18 13.82 13.67
CA ASP A 315 -14.57 14.27 12.32
C ASP A 315 -13.78 15.49 11.81
N GLY A 316 -13.35 16.38 12.70
CA GLY A 316 -12.50 17.52 12.33
C GLY A 316 -10.99 17.22 12.26
N LEU A 317 -10.56 15.96 12.40
CA LEU A 317 -9.15 15.56 12.31
C LEU A 317 -8.98 14.65 11.09
N ALA A 318 -8.11 15.04 10.15
CA ALA A 318 -7.88 14.25 8.94
C ALA A 318 -6.98 13.04 9.22
N VAL A 319 -7.59 11.98 9.75
CA VAL A 319 -7.03 10.65 10.00
C VAL A 319 -7.97 9.59 9.40
N SER A 320 -7.49 8.35 9.27
CA SER A 320 -8.34 7.24 8.82
C SER A 320 -8.90 6.47 10.02
N HIS A 321 -10.18 6.10 9.94
CA HIS A 321 -10.88 5.32 10.96
C HIS A 321 -11.32 3.97 10.41
N GLY A 322 -11.24 2.93 11.24
CA GLY A 322 -11.70 1.57 10.91
C GLY A 322 -13.22 1.42 10.73
N SER A 323 -13.98 2.52 10.80
CA SER A 323 -15.43 2.57 10.66
C SER A 323 -15.90 3.61 9.62
N ALA A 324 -15.00 4.30 8.91
CA ALA A 324 -15.40 5.35 7.99
C ALA A 324 -15.87 4.78 6.65
N CYS A 325 -17.15 5.05 6.33
CA CYS A 325 -17.88 4.97 5.06
C CYS A 325 -17.06 5.08 3.75
N GLY A 326 -16.16 4.13 3.50
CA GLY A 326 -15.77 3.70 2.17
C GLY A 326 -16.69 2.57 1.70
N SER A 327 -16.60 2.19 0.43
CA SER A 327 -17.45 1.17 -0.22
C SER A 327 -17.49 -0.23 0.43
N GLN A 328 -16.70 -0.48 1.48
CA GLN A 328 -16.78 -1.68 2.30
C GLN A 328 -17.50 -1.37 3.62
N GLN A 329 -18.74 -1.86 3.73
CA GLN A 329 -19.47 -1.85 4.99
C GLN A 329 -18.88 -2.92 5.92
N GLY A 330 -18.06 -2.52 6.89
CA GLY A 330 -17.59 -3.45 7.92
C GLY A 330 -16.28 -3.04 8.62
N PRO A 331 -15.89 -3.78 9.67
CA PRO A 331 -14.60 -3.61 10.31
C PRO A 331 -13.46 -3.97 9.35
N SER A 332 -12.30 -3.29 9.49
CA SER A 332 -11.10 -3.53 8.67
C SER A 332 -10.79 -5.04 8.54
N HIS A 333 -10.70 -5.52 7.30
CA HIS A 333 -10.33 -6.91 7.01
C HIS A 333 -8.88 -7.18 7.45
N VAL A 334 -7.99 -6.19 7.34
CA VAL A 334 -6.60 -6.28 7.82
C VAL A 334 -6.56 -6.57 9.31
N LEU A 335 -7.27 -5.78 10.12
CA LEU A 335 -7.26 -5.96 11.57
C LEU A 335 -7.93 -7.27 12.00
N ARG A 336 -8.98 -7.69 11.28
CA ARG A 336 -9.60 -9.01 11.49
C ARG A 336 -8.64 -10.16 11.17
N ALA A 337 -7.91 -10.06 10.05
CA ALA A 337 -6.90 -11.03 9.67
C ALA A 337 -5.76 -11.13 10.72
N MET A 338 -5.48 -10.03 11.44
CA MET A 338 -4.56 -10.01 12.59
C MET A 338 -5.20 -10.48 13.91
N GLY A 339 -6.44 -10.98 13.89
CA GLY A 339 -7.14 -11.50 15.06
C GLY A 339 -7.73 -10.43 15.98
N ARG A 340 -7.93 -9.18 15.51
CA ARG A 340 -8.61 -8.14 16.29
C ARG A 340 -10.12 -8.37 16.29
N PRO A 341 -10.80 -8.32 17.46
CA PRO A 341 -12.25 -8.34 17.52
C PRO A 341 -12.86 -7.19 16.73
N ASN A 342 -14.02 -7.41 16.10
CA ASN A 342 -14.70 -6.41 15.26
C ASN A 342 -14.91 -5.07 15.98
N ALA A 343 -15.35 -5.10 17.23
CA ALA A 343 -15.55 -3.89 18.03
C ALA A 343 -14.25 -3.09 18.24
N LEU A 344 -13.12 -3.79 18.43
CA LEU A 344 -11.81 -3.16 18.57
C LEU A 344 -11.28 -2.62 17.23
N ALA A 345 -11.49 -3.36 16.14
CA ALA A 345 -11.15 -2.93 14.79
C ALA A 345 -11.89 -1.63 14.42
N HIS A 346 -13.16 -1.48 14.81
CA HIS A 346 -13.90 -0.22 14.66
C HIS A 346 -13.36 0.92 15.53
N ALA A 347 -12.82 0.62 16.71
CA ALA A 347 -12.20 1.58 17.61
C ALA A 347 -10.71 1.85 17.26
N THR A 348 -10.35 1.73 15.98
CA THR A 348 -8.99 1.97 15.47
C THR A 348 -8.88 3.29 14.72
N VAL A 349 -7.77 4.00 14.97
CA VAL A 349 -7.34 5.17 14.21
C VAL A 349 -6.00 4.87 13.56
N ARG A 350 -5.93 5.02 12.24
CA ARG A 350 -4.68 5.07 11.49
C ARG A 350 -4.26 6.52 11.30
N MET A 351 -3.10 6.85 11.85
CA MET A 351 -2.39 8.09 11.60
C MET A 351 -1.22 7.79 10.66
N SER A 352 -1.06 8.63 9.65
CA SER A 352 0.04 8.51 8.70
C SER A 352 0.67 9.87 8.48
N ILE A 353 1.99 9.92 8.65
CA ILE A 353 2.82 11.12 8.64
C ILE A 353 3.38 11.33 7.24
N GLY A 354 3.67 12.58 6.89
CA GLY A 354 4.39 12.89 5.66
C GLY A 354 5.42 13.99 5.82
N ARG A 355 5.99 14.38 4.68
CA ARG A 355 7.08 15.35 4.52
C ARG A 355 6.76 16.71 5.14
N PHE A 356 5.48 17.08 5.12
CA PHE A 356 5.02 18.38 5.61
C PHE A 356 4.45 18.32 7.03
N SER A 357 4.36 17.13 7.64
CA SER A 357 3.88 16.99 9.02
C SER A 357 4.86 17.62 10.01
N THR A 358 4.33 18.30 11.02
CA THR A 358 5.10 19.02 12.04
C THR A 358 4.85 18.48 13.45
N ASN A 359 5.74 18.81 14.39
CA ASN A 359 5.54 18.49 15.81
C ASN A 359 4.23 19.10 16.36
N ALA A 360 3.90 20.33 15.95
CA ALA A 360 2.69 21.02 16.41
C ALA A 360 1.40 20.31 15.95
N GLU A 361 1.37 19.85 14.70
CA GLU A 361 0.25 19.05 14.19
C GLU A 361 0.12 17.72 14.92
N VAL A 362 1.25 17.07 15.22
CA VAL A 362 1.27 15.84 16.02
C VAL A 362 0.73 16.09 17.43
N ASP A 363 1.16 17.17 18.09
CA ASP A 363 0.69 17.52 19.44
C ASP A 363 -0.81 17.81 19.47
N MET A 364 -1.31 18.54 18.48
CA MET A 364 -2.75 18.79 18.32
C MET A 364 -3.53 17.48 18.11
N ALA A 365 -2.99 16.55 17.32
CA ALA A 365 -3.62 15.25 17.10
C ALA A 365 -3.63 14.40 18.37
N VAL A 366 -2.51 14.35 19.12
CA VAL A 366 -2.43 13.66 20.42
C VAL A 366 -3.48 14.21 21.37
N GLN A 367 -3.58 15.52 21.51
CA GLN A 367 -4.54 16.16 22.39
C GLN A 367 -5.98 15.79 22.01
N ARG A 368 -6.35 15.97 20.73
CA ARG A 368 -7.72 15.71 20.27
C ARG A 368 -8.14 14.25 20.38
N ILE A 369 -7.26 13.34 19.99
CA ILE A 369 -7.51 11.90 20.12
C ILE A 369 -7.60 11.53 21.61
N GLY A 370 -6.71 12.08 22.45
CA GLY A 370 -6.73 11.86 23.89
C GLY A 370 -8.02 12.31 24.56
N ASP A 371 -8.45 13.55 24.29
CA ASP A 371 -9.68 14.13 24.83
C ASP A 371 -10.92 13.34 24.41
N ALA A 372 -10.98 12.92 23.13
CA ALA A 372 -12.06 12.11 22.60
C ALA A 372 -12.11 10.72 23.28
N VAL A 373 -10.98 10.04 23.36
CA VAL A 373 -10.88 8.70 23.99
C VAL A 373 -11.22 8.77 25.47
N ALA A 374 -10.69 9.76 26.21
CA ALA A 374 -10.99 9.93 27.63
C ALA A 374 -12.48 10.18 27.88
N THR A 375 -13.10 11.05 27.09
CA THR A 375 -14.54 11.34 27.18
C THR A 375 -15.38 10.08 26.93
N LEU A 376 -15.07 9.33 25.87
CA LEU A 376 -15.82 8.13 25.51
C LEU A 376 -15.63 6.99 26.52
N ARG A 377 -14.42 6.85 27.08
CA ARG A 377 -14.14 5.90 28.17
C ARG A 377 -14.91 6.24 29.45
N GLY A 378 -15.07 7.52 29.78
CA GLY A 378 -15.82 7.97 30.97
C GLY A 378 -17.28 7.51 31.02
N ILE A 379 -17.89 7.26 29.85
CA ILE A 379 -19.28 6.78 29.74
C ILE A 379 -19.40 5.31 29.32
N SER A 380 -18.27 4.59 29.19
CA SER A 380 -18.23 3.24 28.65
C SER A 380 -18.31 2.16 29.74
N PRO A 381 -19.34 1.29 29.74
CA PRO A 381 -19.38 0.13 30.64
C PRO A 381 -18.23 -0.85 30.38
N ILE A 382 -17.89 -1.07 29.10
CA ILE A 382 -16.78 -1.92 28.64
C ILE A 382 -15.45 -1.45 29.24
N TRP A 383 -15.24 -0.13 29.31
CA TRP A 383 -14.01 0.41 29.90
C TRP A 383 -13.87 0.08 31.39
N ARG A 384 -14.97 0.11 32.16
CA ARG A 384 -14.96 -0.25 33.59
C ARG A 384 -14.55 -1.70 33.82
N GLU A 385 -14.98 -2.61 32.95
CA GLU A 385 -14.58 -4.02 33.00
C GLU A 385 -13.08 -4.17 32.69
N LEU A 386 -12.58 -3.46 31.69
CA LEU A 386 -11.15 -3.44 31.35
C LEU A 386 -10.28 -2.83 32.47
N GLU A 387 -10.76 -1.79 33.16
CA GLU A 387 -10.09 -1.23 34.34
C GLU A 387 -10.09 -2.19 35.54
N ALA A 388 -11.10 -3.05 35.64
CA ALA A 388 -11.17 -4.11 36.65
C ALA A 388 -10.23 -5.30 36.35
N GLY A 389 -9.47 -5.25 35.24
CA GLY A 389 -8.47 -6.25 34.86
C GLY A 389 -9.00 -7.34 33.93
N GLU A 390 -10.21 -7.18 33.38
CA GLU A 390 -10.72 -8.12 32.39
C GLU A 390 -9.98 -8.00 31.05
N GLY A 391 -9.67 -9.13 30.41
CA GLY A 391 -8.93 -9.15 29.16
C GLY A 391 -9.75 -8.67 27.96
N ILE A 392 -9.13 -7.94 27.02
CA ILE A 392 -9.77 -7.40 25.80
C ILE A 392 -10.62 -8.45 25.06
N HIS A 393 -10.09 -9.66 24.85
CA HIS A 393 -10.82 -10.73 24.15
C HIS A 393 -12.05 -11.24 24.91
N LYS A 394 -12.01 -11.18 26.25
CA LYS A 394 -13.14 -11.57 27.09
C LYS A 394 -14.24 -10.51 27.05
N VAL A 395 -13.86 -9.23 27.17
CA VAL A 395 -14.83 -8.10 27.22
C VAL A 395 -15.50 -7.89 25.86
N TYR A 396 -14.77 -8.00 24.75
CA TYR A 396 -15.35 -7.82 23.41
C TYR A 396 -16.00 -9.09 22.83
N GLY A 397 -15.81 -10.24 23.48
CA GLY A 397 -16.20 -11.55 22.96
C GLY A 397 -15.40 -11.97 21.73
N MET A 398 -15.16 -13.27 21.54
CA MET A 398 -14.70 -13.78 20.25
C MET A 398 -15.84 -13.65 19.24
N THR A 399 -15.89 -12.54 18.51
CA THR A 399 -16.78 -12.42 17.36
C THR A 399 -16.06 -12.92 16.11
N THR A 400 -16.42 -14.14 15.74
CA THR A 400 -16.21 -14.88 14.47
C THR A 400 -14.94 -15.74 14.35
N PRO A 401 -15.07 -17.08 14.23
CA PRO A 401 -14.02 -17.96 13.72
C PRO A 401 -13.60 -17.56 12.29
N LEU A 402 -12.32 -17.75 11.98
CA LEU A 402 -11.67 -17.48 10.68
C LEU A 402 -12.25 -18.26 9.48
N GLU A 403 -13.21 -19.17 9.69
CA GLU A 403 -13.75 -20.03 8.63
C GLU A 403 -14.76 -19.34 7.68
N VAL A 404 -14.98 -18.03 7.78
CA VAL A 404 -15.93 -17.29 6.92
C VAL A 404 -15.41 -15.91 6.49
N ALA A 405 -14.11 -15.79 6.20
CA ALA A 405 -13.54 -14.61 5.55
C ALA A 405 -13.04 -14.95 4.14
#